data_AF-A0A7J4LNK2-F1
#
_entry.id   AF-A0A7J4LNK2-F1
#
_cell.length_a   1.000
_cell.length_b   1.000
_cell.length_c   1.000
_cell.angle_alpha   90.00
_cell.angle_beta   90.00
_cell.angle_gamma   90.00
#
_symmetry.space_group_name_H-M   'P 1'
#
loop_
_entity.id
_entity.type
_entity.pdbx_description
1 polymer ?
#
loop_
_entity_poly.entity_id
_entity_poly.type
_entity_poly.pdbx_seq_one_letter_code
_entity_poly.pdbx_strand_id
1 'polypeptide(L)'
;MKKFTSFAAIIILLLSIFSPVVEASSIYGPVQFERTEGIPEEYNDTFSLNSAPGNFTLYVLNGNGTTATRTSSALVTLNGKLAVAPDDFNQNVKLIQKNVSLQRANAIGVEMRSKPGSLITVWAEDEAPVITVHSPWDDTVSNEPVTVSGSVDKIIASTITLTHNDSSSIVPVIDGNFSTRVNLTGINNITLAGTDIAGRTRTVTILLDGDYLPASYELQLGFDPQNPDSDSSLTPENEAGNGILDGYEMLGGSLPAFAKSRIGADPFKEDTDDDGLTDYFELMKLGLITDVRMADSDSDGIPDPDEDIDSDNLTNIQEQAAGTDPLVDDTDGDTLLDGFEVNLGLNPLSKDTDSDRLSDDSELRLGTDPRNPDTDGDGIPDGDETYTSTKQDSNLGASASITGTGDLAKDLKIYNVTSTGFTENPALVSPVIDFSLNGTFESATVTLPIDASRADDASNISLFYFNESLGTFIQIPSTVDITNDTVSGVTSHFSTFAIFNVPNWNALFEAEMNTGRGGGVDVVYVDVLFTLDSSGSMSWNDPYGYRKIAAKNFVGSLLPGNRAGVVDFDYYAYLTRPL
;
A
#
# COMPACT_ATOMS: atom_id res chain seq x y z
N MET A 1 -7.02 -8.52 -14.90
CA MET A 1 -7.48 -7.16 -14.50
C MET A 1 -7.25 -6.99 -13.01
N LYS A 2 -6.02 -6.63 -12.62
CA LYS A 2 -5.66 -6.35 -11.22
C LYS A 2 -5.88 -4.84 -10.97
N LYS A 3 -6.57 -4.52 -9.88
CA LYS A 3 -6.96 -3.16 -9.49
C LYS A 3 -5.78 -2.49 -8.80
N PHE A 4 -5.25 -1.42 -9.40
CA PHE A 4 -4.36 -0.48 -8.73
C PHE A 4 -5.18 0.37 -7.76
N THR A 5 -5.14 0.01 -6.49
CA THR A 5 -5.66 0.84 -5.41
C THR A 5 -4.64 0.85 -4.29
N SER A 6 -3.84 1.92 -4.21
CA SER A 6 -3.51 2.66 -2.99
C SER A 6 -2.18 3.41 -3.14
N PHE A 7 -2.18 4.51 -3.91
CA PHE A 7 -1.08 5.50 -3.93
C PHE A 7 -1.43 6.80 -3.17
N ALA A 8 -2.62 6.86 -2.56
CA ALA A 8 -3.21 8.11 -2.07
C ALA A 8 -2.98 8.39 -0.57
N ALA A 9 -2.28 7.53 0.17
CA ALA A 9 -2.24 7.62 1.64
C ALA A 9 -0.97 8.24 2.24
N ILE A 10 0.11 8.45 1.47
CA ILE A 10 1.41 8.93 2.00
C ILE A 10 1.63 10.45 1.76
N ILE A 11 0.66 11.16 1.19
CA ILE A 11 0.81 12.58 0.80
C ILE A 11 0.58 13.58 1.96
N ILE A 12 0.19 13.13 3.15
CA ILE A 12 -0.25 14.04 4.23
C ILE A 12 0.61 13.89 5.49
N LEU A 13 1.93 14.15 5.44
CA LEU A 13 2.66 14.55 6.65
C LEU A 13 4.08 15.12 6.44
N LEU A 14 4.26 16.18 5.63
CA LEU A 14 5.46 17.04 5.76
C LEU A 14 5.16 18.44 5.22
N LEU A 15 4.29 19.15 5.93
CA LEU A 15 4.04 20.58 5.73
C LEU A 15 4.33 21.28 7.05
N SER A 16 5.61 21.49 7.33
CA SER A 16 5.98 22.50 8.31
C SER A 16 7.29 23.17 7.96
N ILE A 17 7.21 24.50 7.98
CA ILE A 17 8.22 25.51 8.26
C ILE A 17 9.37 25.69 7.26
N PHE A 18 9.27 26.75 6.44
CA PHE A 18 9.97 28.02 6.69
C PHE A 18 9.18 29.15 6.02
N SER A 19 8.58 30.05 6.80
CA SER A 19 8.23 31.38 6.29
C SER A 19 9.44 32.28 6.51
N PRO A 20 10.20 32.66 5.47
CA PRO A 20 11.08 33.82 5.62
C PRO A 20 10.17 35.03 5.82
N VAL A 21 10.31 35.71 6.96
CA VAL A 21 9.93 37.12 7.05
C VAL A 21 10.89 37.82 6.10
N VAL A 22 10.41 38.17 4.91
CA VAL A 22 11.19 38.95 3.95
C VAL A 22 11.06 40.42 4.33
N GLU A 23 12.07 40.94 5.02
CA GLU A 23 12.30 42.38 5.02
C GLU A 23 12.75 42.80 3.61
N ALA A 24 12.32 43.99 3.17
CA ALA A 24 12.67 44.54 1.86
C ALA A 24 14.18 44.45 1.61
N SER A 25 14.59 43.81 0.50
CA SER A 25 15.99 43.69 0.13
C SER A 25 16.47 45.03 -0.47
N SER A 26 17.40 45.70 0.21
CA SER A 26 18.03 46.90 -0.34
C SER A 26 18.94 46.52 -1.51
N ILE A 27 18.65 47.05 -2.70
CA ILE A 27 19.47 46.80 -3.91
C ILE A 27 20.72 47.70 -3.92
N TYR A 28 20.69 48.79 -3.17
CA TYR A 28 21.83 49.66 -2.91
C TYR A 28 21.71 50.25 -1.51
N GLY A 29 22.83 50.32 -0.78
CA GLY A 29 22.87 50.87 0.58
C GLY A 29 22.19 49.99 1.65
N PRO A 30 22.00 50.52 2.87
CA PRO A 30 22.21 51.92 3.26
C PRO A 30 23.68 52.35 3.30
N VAL A 31 23.99 53.43 2.58
CA VAL A 31 25.32 54.09 2.59
C VAL A 31 25.18 55.48 3.20
N GLN A 32 26.01 55.79 4.19
CA GLN A 32 26.04 57.09 4.85
C GLN A 32 27.08 58.01 4.21
N PHE A 33 26.69 59.24 3.92
CA PHE A 33 27.53 60.31 3.41
C PHE A 33 27.52 61.46 4.42
N GLU A 34 28.69 61.81 4.94
CA GLU A 34 28.86 62.88 5.92
C GLU A 34 29.75 63.98 5.33
N ARG A 35 29.50 65.23 5.72
CA ARG A 35 30.44 66.32 5.45
C ARG A 35 31.38 66.50 6.63
N THR A 36 32.67 66.25 6.45
CA THR A 36 33.63 66.28 7.57
C THR A 36 34.29 67.65 7.77
N GLU A 37 34.96 68.24 6.77
CA GLU A 37 35.58 69.58 6.84
C GLU A 37 35.72 70.26 5.44
N GLY A 38 35.82 71.59 5.36
CA GLY A 38 36.19 72.30 4.12
C GLY A 38 35.07 72.61 3.10
N ILE A 39 35.44 72.67 1.80
CA ILE A 39 34.54 72.89 0.63
C ILE A 39 33.52 71.75 0.49
N PRO A 40 32.44 71.87 -0.33
CA PRO A 40 31.54 70.74 -0.57
C PRO A 40 32.29 69.46 -0.95
N GLU A 41 31.94 68.36 -0.29
CA GLU A 41 32.53 67.03 -0.55
C GLU A 41 31.66 66.29 -1.57
N GLU A 42 32.31 65.70 -2.58
CA GLU A 42 31.67 64.88 -3.61
C GLU A 42 32.04 63.42 -3.41
N TYR A 43 31.02 62.56 -3.46
CA TYR A 43 31.12 61.11 -3.36
C TYR A 43 30.56 60.49 -4.63
N ASN A 44 31.22 59.46 -5.13
CA ASN A 44 30.74 58.68 -6.26
C ASN A 44 30.82 57.20 -5.89
N ASP A 45 29.74 56.47 -6.15
CA ASP A 45 29.66 55.03 -5.96
C ASP A 45 28.99 54.38 -7.17
N THR A 46 29.18 53.07 -7.34
CA THR A 46 28.60 52.29 -8.43
C THR A 46 28.01 51.00 -7.92
N PHE A 47 26.87 50.59 -8.48
CA PHE A 47 26.22 49.33 -8.12
C PHE A 47 25.51 48.71 -9.32
N SER A 48 25.28 47.40 -9.26
CA SER A 48 24.62 46.65 -10.34
C SER A 48 23.35 45.98 -9.82
N LEU A 49 22.37 45.84 -10.71
CA LEU A 49 21.13 45.12 -10.39
C LEU A 49 21.31 43.63 -10.65
N ASN A 50 20.83 42.81 -9.72
CA ASN A 50 20.62 41.37 -9.94
C ASN A 50 19.26 41.09 -10.63
N SER A 51 18.38 42.11 -10.70
CA SER A 51 17.08 42.08 -11.36
C SER A 51 17.08 42.89 -12.68
N ALA A 52 16.00 42.79 -13.45
CA ALA A 52 15.85 43.53 -14.70
C ALA A 52 15.84 45.06 -14.47
N PRO A 53 16.41 45.88 -15.39
CA PRO A 53 16.29 47.33 -15.34
C PRO A 53 14.85 47.80 -15.18
N GLY A 54 14.61 48.80 -14.34
CA GLY A 54 13.25 49.17 -13.95
C GLY A 54 13.16 50.44 -13.10
N ASN A 55 11.96 50.73 -12.62
CA ASN A 55 11.70 51.85 -11.70
C ASN A 55 11.79 51.37 -10.25
N PHE A 56 12.53 52.10 -9.42
CA PHE A 56 12.80 51.78 -8.01
C PHE A 56 12.56 53.03 -7.15
N THR A 57 12.48 52.84 -5.83
CA THR A 57 12.41 53.97 -4.88
C THR A 57 13.81 54.23 -4.33
N LEU A 58 14.31 55.45 -4.56
CA LEU A 58 15.50 55.96 -3.88
C LEU A 58 15.08 56.65 -2.59
N TYR A 59 15.67 56.23 -1.50
CA TYR A 59 15.48 56.76 -0.16
C TYR A 59 16.68 57.59 0.26
N VAL A 60 16.42 58.78 0.81
CA VAL A 60 17.44 59.63 1.43
C VAL A 60 16.98 60.05 2.82
N LEU A 61 17.54 59.42 3.85
CA LEU A 61 17.36 59.83 5.23
C LEU A 61 18.27 61.03 5.51
N ASN A 62 17.68 62.15 5.90
CA ASN A 62 18.42 63.38 6.13
C ASN A 62 18.94 63.43 7.57
N GLY A 63 20.20 63.13 7.87
CA GLY A 63 20.67 63.08 9.27
C GLY A 63 20.23 61.81 10.03
N ASN A 64 20.65 61.69 11.29
CA ASN A 64 20.52 60.45 12.09
C ASN A 64 19.41 60.51 13.16
N GLY A 65 18.29 61.18 12.85
CA GLY A 65 17.16 61.32 13.79
C GLY A 65 17.22 62.55 14.69
N THR A 66 18.37 63.20 14.85
CA THR A 66 18.50 64.50 15.54
C THR A 66 18.43 65.69 14.56
N THR A 67 18.22 66.91 15.04
CA THR A 67 18.29 68.13 14.20
C THR A 67 19.72 68.63 13.98
N ALA A 68 20.68 68.18 14.81
CA ALA A 68 22.06 68.65 14.78
C ALA A 68 22.80 68.25 13.49
N THR A 69 22.49 67.05 12.96
CA THR A 69 23.10 66.43 11.79
C THR A 69 22.31 66.63 10.50
N ARG A 70 21.23 67.42 10.53
CA ARG A 70 20.39 67.67 9.35
C ARG A 70 21.14 68.48 8.29
N THR A 71 21.03 67.99 7.07
CA THR A 71 21.54 68.57 5.84
C THR A 71 20.51 69.56 5.29
N SER A 72 20.90 70.82 5.13
CA SER A 72 20.08 71.90 4.55
C SER A 72 20.18 72.02 3.03
N SER A 73 21.17 71.36 2.44
CA SER A 73 21.47 71.33 1.01
C SER A 73 22.43 70.18 0.72
N ALA A 74 21.99 69.27 -0.14
CA ALA A 74 22.81 68.25 -0.79
C ALA A 74 22.22 67.95 -2.17
N LEU A 75 22.98 67.27 -3.00
CA LEU A 75 22.56 66.89 -4.35
C LEU A 75 22.86 65.41 -4.55
N VAL A 76 21.88 64.64 -5.02
CA VAL A 76 22.06 63.23 -5.36
C VAL A 76 21.77 63.05 -6.84
N THR A 77 22.73 62.49 -7.56
CA THR A 77 22.64 62.16 -8.98
C THR A 77 22.70 60.66 -9.18
N LEU A 78 22.01 60.20 -10.21
CA LEU A 78 21.98 58.80 -10.62
C LEU A 78 22.22 58.75 -12.13
N ASN A 79 23.27 58.04 -12.54
CA ASN A 79 23.73 57.95 -13.93
C ASN A 79 23.91 59.33 -14.59
N GLY A 80 24.45 60.28 -13.82
CA GLY A 80 24.66 61.67 -14.27
C GLY A 80 23.40 62.54 -14.35
N LYS A 81 22.22 62.02 -13.98
CA LYS A 81 20.96 62.78 -13.91
C LYS A 81 20.63 63.15 -12.47
N LEU A 82 20.09 64.35 -12.25
CA LEU A 82 19.65 64.80 -10.93
C LEU A 82 18.46 63.97 -10.42
N ALA A 83 18.64 63.30 -9.29
CA ALA A 83 17.60 62.49 -8.62
C ALA A 83 17.00 63.22 -7.41
N VAL A 84 17.83 63.86 -6.58
CA VAL A 84 17.41 64.71 -5.45
C VAL A 84 18.10 66.07 -5.56
N ALA A 85 17.29 67.13 -5.58
CA ALA A 85 17.74 68.50 -5.72
C ALA A 85 18.06 69.14 -4.37
N PRO A 86 18.92 70.19 -4.33
CA PRO A 86 19.17 70.97 -3.12
C PRO A 86 17.90 71.46 -2.41
N ASP A 87 16.89 71.85 -3.19
CA ASP A 87 15.62 72.38 -2.67
C ASP A 87 14.72 71.29 -2.04
N ASP A 88 14.98 70.00 -2.30
CA ASP A 88 14.30 68.90 -1.60
C ASP A 88 14.75 68.80 -0.12
N PHE A 89 15.86 69.46 0.25
CA PHE A 89 16.38 69.47 1.61
C PHE A 89 15.95 70.72 2.39
N ASN A 90 15.48 70.52 3.62
CA ASN A 90 15.46 71.55 4.64
C ASN A 90 15.51 70.90 6.04
N GLN A 91 15.65 71.73 7.08
CA GLN A 91 15.83 71.27 8.48
C GLN A 91 14.64 70.47 9.04
N ASN A 92 13.47 70.50 8.39
CA ASN A 92 12.28 69.76 8.81
C ASN A 92 12.03 68.48 8.00
N VAL A 93 12.74 68.28 6.88
CA VAL A 93 12.55 67.10 6.02
C VAL A 93 13.33 65.94 6.60
N LYS A 94 12.61 64.89 6.98
CA LYS A 94 13.21 63.72 7.63
C LYS A 94 13.71 62.66 6.68
N LEU A 95 12.93 62.42 5.64
CA LEU A 95 13.14 61.38 4.63
C LEU A 95 12.68 61.96 3.30
N ILE A 96 13.44 61.69 2.24
CA ILE A 96 13.08 62.00 0.86
C ILE A 96 12.94 60.67 0.12
N GLN A 97 11.84 60.52 -0.62
CA GLN A 97 11.58 59.38 -1.50
C GLN A 97 11.46 59.87 -2.93
N LYS A 98 12.16 59.24 -3.88
CA LYS A 98 12.08 59.57 -5.31
C LYS A 98 11.99 58.30 -6.13
N ASN A 99 11.07 58.28 -7.10
CA ASN A 99 11.03 57.25 -8.11
C ASN A 99 12.18 57.48 -9.09
N VAL A 100 13.02 56.47 -9.27
CA VAL A 100 14.20 56.51 -10.14
C VAL A 100 14.23 55.31 -11.07
N SER A 101 14.74 55.48 -12.29
CA SER A 101 14.95 54.36 -13.21
C SER A 101 16.40 53.88 -13.12
N LEU A 102 16.60 52.60 -12.82
CA LEU A 102 17.91 51.96 -12.70
C LEU A 102 18.19 51.06 -13.91
N GLN A 103 19.45 51.03 -14.32
CA GLN A 103 20.02 50.18 -15.38
C GLN A 103 20.75 48.98 -14.77
N ARG A 104 21.25 48.04 -15.58
CA ARG A 104 22.04 46.90 -15.07
C ARG A 104 23.28 47.34 -14.28
N ALA A 105 23.91 48.44 -14.69
CA ALA A 105 24.99 49.10 -13.97
C ALA A 105 24.61 50.57 -13.74
N ASN A 106 24.78 51.05 -12.52
CA ASN A 106 24.43 52.40 -12.11
C ASN A 106 25.60 53.08 -11.41
N ALA A 107 25.69 54.40 -11.58
CA ALA A 107 26.56 55.27 -10.82
C ALA A 107 25.72 56.27 -10.01
N ILE A 108 26.00 56.41 -8.73
CA ILE A 108 25.37 57.39 -7.84
C ILE A 108 26.41 58.41 -7.39
N GLY A 109 26.08 59.70 -7.55
CA GLY A 109 26.92 60.80 -7.12
C GLY A 109 26.23 61.61 -6.03
N VAL A 110 26.89 61.85 -4.91
CA VAL A 110 26.37 62.63 -3.78
C VAL A 110 27.29 63.81 -3.51
N GLU A 111 26.74 65.03 -3.54
CA GLU A 111 27.46 66.25 -3.20
C GLU A 111 26.90 66.87 -1.91
N MET A 112 27.72 66.91 -0.86
CA MET A 112 27.34 67.42 0.46
C MET A 112 27.64 68.91 0.59
N ARG A 113 26.62 69.77 0.45
CA ARG A 113 26.76 71.24 0.39
C ARG A 113 26.51 71.97 1.71
N SER A 114 26.07 71.26 2.74
CA SER A 114 25.66 71.82 4.05
C SER A 114 26.83 72.14 4.99
N LYS A 115 26.57 72.44 6.26
CA LYS A 115 27.62 72.65 7.26
C LYS A 115 28.42 71.35 7.54
N PRO A 116 29.70 71.43 7.95
CA PRO A 116 30.42 70.30 8.52
C PRO A 116 29.64 69.63 9.66
N GLY A 117 29.68 68.30 9.74
CA GLY A 117 28.89 67.46 10.65
C GLY A 117 27.44 67.19 10.21
N SER A 118 27.08 67.57 8.98
CA SER A 118 25.80 67.15 8.36
C SER A 118 25.97 65.85 7.61
N LEU A 119 24.94 65.00 7.63
CA LEU A 119 24.97 63.70 6.96
C LEU A 119 23.66 63.36 6.28
N ILE A 120 23.71 62.46 5.31
CA ILE A 120 22.56 61.77 4.72
C ILE A 120 22.86 60.27 4.63
N THR A 121 21.84 59.43 4.69
CA THR A 121 21.94 58.00 4.38
C THR A 121 21.09 57.71 3.16
N VAL A 122 21.69 57.09 2.15
CA VAL A 122 21.03 56.79 0.87
C VAL A 122 20.93 55.28 0.68
N TRP A 123 19.76 54.80 0.30
CA TRP A 123 19.54 53.42 -0.12
C TRP A 123 18.48 53.36 -1.23
N ALA A 124 18.45 52.26 -1.97
CA ALA A 124 17.40 51.96 -2.93
C ALA A 124 16.79 50.59 -2.60
N GLU A 125 15.47 50.49 -2.61
CA GLU A 125 14.74 49.26 -2.35
C GLU A 125 14.04 48.77 -3.62
N ASP A 126 13.98 47.44 -3.78
CA ASP A 126 13.04 46.81 -4.70
C ASP A 126 11.67 46.74 -4.02
N GLU A 127 10.77 47.63 -4.41
CA GLU A 127 9.37 47.58 -3.99
C GLU A 127 8.47 47.03 -5.12
N ALA A 128 9.05 46.38 -6.15
CA ALA A 128 8.25 45.64 -7.10
C ALA A 128 7.46 44.56 -6.36
N PRO A 129 6.20 44.32 -6.74
CA PRO A 129 5.36 43.44 -5.96
C PRO A 129 5.86 41.99 -6.02
N VAL A 130 5.83 41.29 -4.90
CA VAL A 130 6.24 39.88 -4.82
C VAL A 130 5.04 38.99 -5.13
N ILE A 131 5.14 38.19 -6.19
CA ILE A 131 4.12 37.21 -6.56
C ILE A 131 4.61 35.83 -6.11
N THR A 132 3.79 35.14 -5.33
CA THR A 132 4.05 33.76 -4.90
C THR A 132 2.96 32.87 -5.49
N VAL A 133 3.35 31.86 -6.27
CA VAL A 133 2.44 30.85 -6.79
C VAL A 133 2.29 29.74 -5.75
N HIS A 134 1.05 29.32 -5.50
CA HIS A 134 0.74 28.17 -4.64
C HIS A 134 0.23 26.97 -5.43
N SER A 135 -0.37 27.19 -6.60
CA SER A 135 -0.84 26.16 -7.51
C SER A 135 -0.90 26.71 -8.94
N PRO A 136 -0.69 25.90 -10.00
CA PRO A 136 -0.19 24.52 -9.95
C PRO A 136 1.23 24.41 -9.38
N TRP A 137 1.61 23.20 -8.97
CA TRP A 137 3.03 22.88 -8.79
C TRP A 137 3.69 22.78 -10.18
N ASP A 138 4.98 23.06 -10.24
CA ASP A 138 5.73 23.16 -11.49
C ASP A 138 5.85 21.82 -12.25
N ASP A 139 5.42 20.70 -11.66
CA ASP A 139 5.36 19.36 -12.25
C ASP A 139 3.90 18.91 -12.54
N THR A 140 2.94 19.84 -12.55
CA THR A 140 1.52 19.48 -12.67
C THR A 140 1.15 19.04 -14.08
N VAL A 141 0.74 17.77 -14.20
CA VAL A 141 0.15 17.20 -15.43
C VAL A 141 -1.35 16.96 -15.23
N SER A 142 -2.19 17.54 -16.08
CA SER A 142 -3.66 17.39 -15.98
C SER A 142 -4.35 17.48 -17.33
N ASN A 143 -5.33 16.60 -17.56
CA ASN A 143 -6.27 16.68 -18.69
C ASN A 143 -7.55 17.46 -18.35
N GLU A 144 -7.63 18.01 -17.14
CA GLU A 144 -8.74 18.81 -16.62
C GLU A 144 -8.29 20.24 -16.27
N PRO A 145 -9.22 21.21 -16.18
CA PRO A 145 -8.89 22.58 -15.79
C PRO A 145 -8.21 22.64 -14.41
N VAL A 146 -7.03 23.24 -14.37
CA VAL A 146 -6.23 23.42 -13.14
C VAL A 146 -6.46 24.82 -12.56
N THR A 147 -6.39 24.92 -11.24
CA THR A 147 -6.48 26.19 -10.53
C THR A 147 -5.11 26.83 -10.45
N VAL A 148 -4.94 28.02 -11.03
CA VAL A 148 -3.77 28.87 -10.80
C VAL A 148 -4.09 29.78 -9.63
N SER A 149 -3.38 29.63 -8.52
CA SER A 149 -3.58 30.41 -7.31
C SER A 149 -2.27 30.85 -6.69
N GLY A 150 -2.33 31.91 -5.91
CA GLY A 150 -1.16 32.47 -5.28
C GLY A 150 -1.49 33.68 -4.43
N SER A 151 -0.45 34.24 -3.85
CA SER A 151 -0.49 35.46 -3.07
C SER A 151 0.37 36.53 -3.71
N VAL A 152 0.03 37.78 -3.42
CA VAL A 152 0.83 38.92 -3.78
C VAL A 152 0.96 39.85 -2.59
N ASP A 153 2.18 40.31 -2.36
CA ASP A 153 2.48 41.19 -1.25
C ASP A 153 1.96 42.63 -1.46
N LYS A 154 1.84 43.38 -0.36
CA LYS A 154 1.15 44.67 -0.35
C LYS A 154 1.78 45.67 -1.32
N ILE A 155 0.88 46.36 -2.05
CA ILE A 155 1.10 47.33 -3.13
C ILE A 155 1.00 46.68 -4.54
N ILE A 156 -0.13 46.03 -4.85
CA ILE A 156 -0.62 45.90 -6.25
C ILE A 156 -1.95 46.65 -6.40
N ALA A 157 -2.24 47.08 -7.63
CA ALA A 157 -3.61 47.29 -8.09
C ALA A 157 -4.54 46.10 -7.74
N SER A 158 -5.87 46.25 -7.85
CA SER A 158 -6.83 45.20 -7.48
C SER A 158 -6.82 43.94 -8.38
N THR A 159 -5.81 43.79 -9.25
CA THR A 159 -5.74 42.76 -10.30
C THR A 159 -4.31 42.40 -10.66
N ILE A 160 -4.09 41.17 -11.13
CA ILE A 160 -2.89 40.75 -11.88
C ILE A 160 -3.26 40.37 -13.32
N THR A 161 -2.25 40.28 -14.19
CA THR A 161 -2.41 39.70 -15.53
C THR A 161 -1.88 38.28 -15.53
N LEU A 162 -2.69 37.31 -15.95
CA LEU A 162 -2.26 35.94 -16.22
C LEU A 162 -2.20 35.75 -17.73
N THR A 163 -1.06 35.33 -18.27
CA THR A 163 -0.90 34.93 -19.68
C THR A 163 -0.65 33.43 -19.73
N HIS A 164 -1.49 32.70 -20.45
CA HIS A 164 -1.37 31.26 -20.69
C HIS A 164 -1.30 31.02 -22.19
N ASN A 165 -0.19 30.46 -22.69
CA ASN A 165 0.03 30.14 -24.11
C ASN A 165 -0.45 31.24 -25.07
N ASP A 166 0.04 32.47 -24.84
CA ASP A 166 -0.30 33.70 -25.57
C ASP A 166 -1.68 34.33 -25.29
N SER A 167 -2.52 33.70 -24.48
CA SER A 167 -3.82 34.24 -24.07
C SER A 167 -3.74 34.91 -22.71
N SER A 168 -3.92 36.25 -22.68
CA SER A 168 -3.93 37.01 -21.43
C SER A 168 -5.34 37.22 -20.86
N SER A 169 -5.44 37.11 -19.54
CA SER A 169 -6.64 37.40 -18.74
C SER A 169 -6.29 38.26 -17.53
N ILE A 170 -7.26 39.04 -17.06
CA ILE A 170 -7.11 39.84 -15.84
C ILE A 170 -7.75 39.06 -14.69
N VAL A 171 -6.97 38.81 -13.63
CA VAL A 171 -7.41 38.05 -12.46
C VAL A 171 -7.55 39.01 -11.27
N PRO A 172 -8.70 39.05 -10.57
CA PRO A 172 -8.88 39.89 -9.40
C PRO A 172 -7.99 39.42 -8.24
N VAL A 173 -7.46 40.39 -7.49
CA VAL A 173 -6.74 40.17 -6.23
C VAL A 173 -7.65 40.58 -5.08
N ILE A 174 -8.00 39.63 -4.21
CA ILE A 174 -8.87 39.83 -3.05
C ILE A 174 -8.07 39.47 -1.80
N ASP A 175 -7.94 40.42 -0.88
CA ASP A 175 -7.17 40.28 0.36
C ASP A 175 -5.73 39.77 0.13
N GLY A 176 -5.10 40.21 -0.96
CA GLY A 176 -3.73 39.80 -1.33
C GLY A 176 -3.64 38.45 -2.04
N ASN A 177 -4.76 37.78 -2.33
CA ASN A 177 -4.77 36.46 -2.99
C ASN A 177 -5.41 36.54 -4.37
N PHE A 178 -4.93 35.71 -5.29
CA PHE A 178 -5.53 35.51 -6.61
C PHE A 178 -5.84 34.04 -6.86
N SER A 179 -6.87 33.79 -7.65
CA SER A 179 -7.24 32.44 -8.09
C SER A 179 -8.00 32.51 -9.40
N THR A 180 -7.64 31.64 -10.34
CA THR A 180 -8.35 31.45 -11.61
C THR A 180 -8.17 30.03 -12.12
N ARG A 181 -8.90 29.62 -13.15
CA ARG A 181 -8.74 28.32 -13.81
C ARG A 181 -8.15 28.47 -15.21
N VAL A 182 -7.25 27.56 -15.55
CA VAL A 182 -6.66 27.41 -16.88
C VAL A 182 -6.80 25.95 -17.32
N ASN A 183 -6.99 25.72 -18.61
CA ASN A 183 -7.02 24.37 -19.16
C ASN A 183 -5.60 24.04 -19.64
N LEU A 184 -4.99 22.99 -19.10
CA LEU A 184 -3.69 22.55 -19.57
C LEU A 184 -3.87 21.69 -20.83
N THR A 185 -3.15 22.00 -21.90
CA THR A 185 -3.14 21.21 -23.14
C THR A 185 -1.75 21.22 -23.77
N GLY A 186 -1.09 20.06 -23.83
CA GLY A 186 0.31 19.99 -24.29
C GLY A 186 1.23 20.82 -23.40
N ILE A 187 2.19 21.53 -23.99
CA ILE A 187 3.08 22.45 -23.28
C ILE A 187 2.33 23.74 -22.88
N ASN A 188 2.50 24.16 -21.62
CA ASN A 188 1.85 25.34 -21.07
C ASN A 188 2.86 26.28 -20.41
N ASN A 189 2.89 27.53 -20.88
CA ASN A 189 3.61 28.62 -20.26
C ASN A 189 2.60 29.52 -19.55
N ILE A 190 2.65 29.57 -18.21
CA ILE A 190 1.77 30.41 -17.40
C ILE A 190 2.60 31.54 -16.80
N THR A 191 2.44 32.74 -17.34
CA THR A 191 3.12 33.95 -16.86
C THR A 191 2.16 34.83 -16.08
N LEU A 192 2.45 35.06 -14.81
CA LEU A 192 1.74 35.96 -13.91
C LEU A 192 2.50 37.29 -13.82
N ALA A 193 1.83 38.39 -14.12
CA ALA A 193 2.38 39.74 -14.06
C ALA A 193 1.60 40.62 -13.09
N GLY A 194 2.29 41.13 -12.07
CA GLY A 194 1.73 42.01 -11.05
C GLY A 194 2.31 43.41 -11.23
N THR A 195 1.45 44.43 -11.27
CA THR A 195 1.86 45.83 -11.41
C THR A 195 1.35 46.68 -10.25
N ASP A 196 2.25 47.39 -9.59
CA ASP A 196 1.91 48.23 -8.46
C ASP A 196 1.23 49.56 -8.85
N ILE A 197 0.79 50.31 -7.83
CA ILE A 197 0.16 51.64 -8.03
C ILE A 197 1.11 52.67 -8.64
N ALA A 198 2.43 52.44 -8.59
CA ALA A 198 3.46 53.28 -9.15
C ALA A 198 3.87 52.88 -10.58
N GLY A 199 3.28 51.80 -11.12
CA GLY A 199 3.54 51.29 -12.47
C GLY A 199 4.75 50.36 -12.59
N ARG A 200 5.26 49.79 -11.48
CA ARG A 200 6.34 48.80 -11.46
C ARG A 200 5.76 47.39 -11.62
N THR A 201 6.32 46.59 -12.54
CA THR A 201 5.82 45.26 -12.88
C THR A 201 6.82 44.16 -12.53
N ARG A 202 6.35 43.06 -11.93
CA ARG A 202 7.10 41.81 -11.75
C ARG A 202 6.38 40.66 -12.44
N THR A 203 7.14 39.71 -13.01
CA THR A 203 6.61 38.51 -13.66
C THR A 203 7.13 37.24 -13.00
N VAL A 204 6.29 36.22 -12.93
CA VAL A 204 6.64 34.83 -12.57
C VAL A 204 6.10 33.93 -13.67
N THR A 205 6.91 33.02 -14.19
CA THR A 205 6.50 32.04 -15.19
C THR A 205 6.61 30.63 -14.61
N ILE A 206 5.58 29.82 -14.85
CA ILE A 206 5.55 28.38 -14.59
C ILE A 206 5.59 27.71 -15.97
N LEU A 207 6.48 26.74 -16.15
CA LEU A 207 6.60 25.95 -17.37
C LEU A 207 6.03 24.57 -17.05
N LEU A 208 5.03 24.13 -17.81
CA LEU A 208 4.37 22.84 -17.63
C LEU A 208 4.31 22.15 -18.99
N ASP A 209 5.34 21.40 -19.32
CA ASP A 209 5.44 20.68 -20.59
C ASP A 209 4.80 19.27 -20.54
N GLY A 210 4.57 18.76 -19.34
CA GLY A 210 3.83 17.52 -19.09
C GLY A 210 4.72 16.29 -18.90
N ASP A 211 6.01 16.48 -18.64
CA ASP A 211 7.03 15.45 -18.50
C ASP A 211 7.15 14.84 -17.09
N TYR A 212 6.41 15.40 -16.12
CA TYR A 212 6.41 15.05 -14.69
C TYR A 212 7.61 15.51 -13.86
N LEU A 213 8.48 16.37 -14.41
CA LEU A 213 9.56 17.01 -13.67
C LEU A 213 9.28 18.51 -13.47
N PRO A 214 9.70 19.10 -12.35
CA PRO A 214 9.76 20.55 -12.22
C PRO A 214 10.84 21.14 -13.14
N ALA A 215 10.57 22.27 -13.80
CA ALA A 215 11.55 22.98 -14.65
C ALA A 215 12.88 23.28 -13.96
N SER A 216 12.82 23.57 -12.65
CA SER A 216 14.04 23.80 -11.85
C SER A 216 14.89 22.54 -11.65
N TYR A 217 14.28 21.36 -11.68
CA TYR A 217 14.94 20.07 -11.54
C TYR A 217 15.43 19.57 -12.91
N GLU A 218 14.66 19.75 -13.97
CA GLU A 218 15.10 19.49 -15.35
C GLU A 218 16.42 20.21 -15.68
N LEU A 219 16.54 21.50 -15.33
CA LEU A 219 17.78 22.25 -15.50
C LEU A 219 18.95 21.66 -14.70
N GLN A 220 18.70 21.05 -13.54
CA GLN A 220 19.73 20.38 -12.75
C GLN A 220 20.15 19.06 -13.39
N LEU A 221 19.21 18.36 -14.04
CA LEU A 221 19.47 17.14 -14.79
C LEU A 221 19.98 17.40 -16.20
N GLY A 222 19.97 18.65 -16.65
CA GLY A 222 20.48 19.04 -17.96
C GLY A 222 19.49 18.88 -19.11
N PHE A 223 18.19 18.71 -18.81
CA PHE A 223 17.07 18.72 -19.75
C PHE A 223 16.64 20.14 -20.15
N ASP A 224 15.81 20.25 -21.20
CA ASP A 224 15.18 21.51 -21.65
C ASP A 224 13.74 21.62 -21.12
N PRO A 225 13.44 22.53 -20.16
CA PRO A 225 12.11 22.68 -19.53
C PRO A 225 10.93 23.09 -20.41
N GLN A 226 11.14 23.14 -21.73
CA GLN A 226 10.11 23.43 -22.72
C GLN A 226 9.95 22.29 -23.73
N ASN A 227 10.69 21.21 -23.57
CA ASN A 227 10.66 20.05 -24.43
C ASN A 227 10.53 18.78 -23.58
N PRO A 228 9.35 18.15 -23.52
CA PRO A 228 9.08 17.06 -22.59
C PRO A 228 9.71 15.70 -22.98
N ASP A 229 10.55 15.68 -24.00
CA ASP A 229 11.31 14.52 -24.53
C ASP A 229 12.65 15.08 -25.08
N SER A 230 13.43 15.65 -24.15
CA SER A 230 14.70 16.33 -24.37
C SER A 230 15.90 15.48 -23.99
N ASP A 231 17.08 15.98 -24.31
CA ASP A 231 18.34 15.28 -24.07
C ASP A 231 18.90 15.74 -22.73
N SER A 232 19.30 14.82 -21.85
CA SER A 232 20.04 15.21 -20.66
C SER A 232 21.48 15.53 -21.06
N SER A 233 21.90 16.78 -20.89
CA SER A 233 23.31 17.16 -21.10
C SER A 233 24.31 16.53 -20.11
N LEU A 234 23.82 15.77 -19.13
CA LEU A 234 24.62 15.09 -18.10
C LEU A 234 24.83 13.60 -18.38
N THR A 235 24.09 13.01 -19.32
CA THR A 235 24.27 11.63 -19.76
C THR A 235 25.03 11.58 -21.09
N PRO A 236 25.73 10.47 -21.38
CA PRO A 236 26.43 10.28 -22.65
C PRO A 236 25.56 9.69 -23.76
N GLU A 237 24.43 9.08 -23.39
CA GLU A 237 23.44 8.58 -24.34
C GLU A 237 22.59 9.76 -24.82
N ASN A 238 21.93 9.62 -25.98
CA ASN A 238 20.97 10.62 -26.42
C ASN A 238 19.58 10.08 -26.14
N GLU A 239 18.90 10.64 -25.15
CA GLU A 239 17.59 10.18 -24.74
C GLU A 239 16.46 10.91 -25.49
N ALA A 240 16.74 12.08 -26.09
CA ALA A 240 15.74 12.86 -26.80
C ALA A 240 15.02 12.16 -27.97
N GLY A 241 13.73 12.47 -28.11
CA GLY A 241 12.86 12.18 -29.26
C GLY A 241 12.51 10.69 -29.41
N ASN A 242 12.64 9.92 -28.32
CA ASN A 242 12.43 8.47 -28.33
C ASN A 242 10.99 8.08 -27.93
N GLY A 243 10.18 9.05 -27.48
CA GLY A 243 8.80 8.86 -27.04
C GLY A 243 8.63 8.52 -25.54
N ILE A 244 9.72 8.47 -24.78
CA ILE A 244 9.77 8.45 -23.32
C ILE A 244 9.94 9.91 -22.90
N LEU A 245 9.13 10.37 -21.94
CA LEU A 245 9.25 11.74 -21.44
C LEU A 245 10.39 11.84 -20.42
N ASP A 246 10.99 13.01 -20.26
CA ASP A 246 12.17 13.26 -19.40
C ASP A 246 11.97 12.69 -17.99
N GLY A 247 10.81 12.90 -17.37
CA GLY A 247 10.52 12.32 -16.06
C GLY A 247 10.47 10.80 -16.01
N TYR A 248 10.15 10.13 -17.12
CA TYR A 248 10.15 8.67 -17.23
C TYR A 248 11.51 8.08 -17.62
N GLU A 249 12.51 8.91 -17.90
CA GLU A 249 13.84 8.43 -18.26
C GLU A 249 14.56 7.81 -17.07
N MET A 250 15.36 6.78 -17.37
CA MET A 250 16.21 6.07 -16.42
C MET A 250 17.65 6.53 -16.62
N LEU A 251 18.00 7.65 -15.98
CA LEU A 251 19.34 8.25 -16.09
C LEU A 251 20.41 7.45 -15.34
N GLY A 252 19.98 6.60 -14.40
CA GLY A 252 20.80 5.69 -13.63
C GLY A 252 19.93 4.67 -12.88
N GLY A 253 20.36 3.41 -12.88
CA GLY A 253 19.67 2.31 -12.22
C GLY A 253 18.29 1.98 -12.79
N SER A 254 17.39 1.51 -11.91
CA SER A 254 16.11 0.88 -12.29
C SER A 254 14.86 1.73 -11.97
N LEU A 255 15.03 2.99 -11.57
CA LEU A 255 13.91 3.90 -11.28
C LEU A 255 13.91 5.11 -12.22
N PRO A 256 12.73 5.61 -12.63
CA PRO A 256 12.62 6.80 -13.47
C PRO A 256 12.94 8.08 -12.69
N ALA A 257 13.39 9.12 -13.40
CA ALA A 257 13.80 10.41 -12.85
C ALA A 257 12.71 11.06 -11.96
N PHE A 258 11.43 10.95 -12.34
CA PHE A 258 10.33 11.49 -11.54
C PHE A 258 10.21 10.78 -10.17
N ALA A 259 10.49 9.48 -10.10
CA ALA A 259 10.41 8.72 -8.86
C ALA A 259 11.59 9.10 -7.96
N LYS A 260 12.80 9.14 -8.52
CA LYS A 260 14.02 9.57 -7.85
C LYS A 260 13.87 11.00 -7.27
N SER A 261 13.32 11.93 -8.05
CA SER A 261 13.01 13.30 -7.61
C SER A 261 12.12 13.34 -6.36
N ARG A 262 11.08 12.49 -6.31
CA ARG A 262 10.10 12.47 -5.21
C ARG A 262 10.63 11.87 -3.93
N ILE A 263 11.53 10.90 -4.04
CA ILE A 263 12.16 10.24 -2.89
C ILE A 263 13.50 10.89 -2.52
N GLY A 264 13.92 11.95 -3.23
CA GLY A 264 15.17 12.67 -2.96
C GLY A 264 16.44 11.88 -3.31
N ALA A 265 16.31 10.83 -4.11
CA ALA A 265 17.42 10.00 -4.57
C ALA A 265 18.24 10.68 -5.66
N ASP A 266 19.48 10.21 -5.85
CA ASP A 266 20.32 10.61 -6.98
C ASP A 266 19.82 9.90 -8.26
N PRO A 267 19.31 10.64 -9.26
CA PRO A 267 18.77 10.04 -10.47
C PRO A 267 19.84 9.42 -11.37
N PHE A 268 21.13 9.69 -11.14
CA PHE A 268 22.24 9.14 -11.91
C PHE A 268 22.89 7.92 -11.27
N LYS A 269 22.44 7.51 -10.08
CA LYS A 269 22.94 6.34 -9.37
C LYS A 269 21.86 5.27 -9.23
N GLU A 270 22.29 4.02 -9.18
CA GLU A 270 21.41 2.90 -8.87
C GLU A 270 21.13 2.74 -7.37
N ASP A 271 22.15 3.07 -6.57
CA ASP A 271 22.21 3.05 -5.11
C ASP A 271 22.70 4.44 -4.68
N THR A 272 21.83 5.22 -4.03
CA THR A 272 22.04 6.65 -3.76
C THR A 272 23.05 6.88 -2.63
N ASP A 273 22.98 6.10 -1.55
CA ASP A 273 23.84 6.24 -0.37
C ASP A 273 25.04 5.29 -0.35
N ASP A 274 25.18 4.47 -1.39
CA ASP A 274 26.29 3.54 -1.65
C ASP A 274 26.42 2.45 -0.57
N ASP A 275 25.32 1.98 0.01
CA ASP A 275 25.30 0.93 1.04
C ASP A 275 25.19 -0.51 0.49
N GLY A 276 24.84 -0.65 -0.80
CA GLY A 276 24.69 -1.91 -1.52
C GLY A 276 23.25 -2.30 -1.85
N LEU A 277 22.25 -1.73 -1.17
CA LEU A 277 20.85 -1.85 -1.56
C LEU A 277 20.57 -0.88 -2.71
N THR A 278 19.82 -1.34 -3.71
CA THR A 278 19.40 -0.47 -4.80
C THR A 278 18.20 0.35 -4.36
N ASP A 279 18.12 1.61 -4.79
CA ASP A 279 16.95 2.47 -4.49
C ASP A 279 15.63 1.81 -4.94
N TYR A 280 15.69 0.96 -5.98
CA TYR A 280 14.54 0.18 -6.42
C TYR A 280 14.10 -0.83 -5.34
N PHE A 281 15.04 -1.60 -4.80
CA PHE A 281 14.76 -2.60 -3.77
C PHE A 281 14.24 -1.92 -2.51
N GLU A 282 14.95 -0.90 -2.03
CA GLU A 282 14.52 -0.11 -0.88
C GLU A 282 13.10 0.44 -1.06
N LEU A 283 12.80 1.08 -2.19
CA LEU A 283 11.49 1.69 -2.41
C LEU A 283 10.36 0.67 -2.64
N MET A 284 10.63 -0.42 -3.38
CA MET A 284 9.59 -1.36 -3.82
C MET A 284 9.40 -2.55 -2.88
N LYS A 285 10.44 -2.94 -2.14
CA LYS A 285 10.41 -4.06 -1.20
C LYS A 285 10.33 -3.60 0.26
N LEU A 286 11.15 -2.62 0.66
CA LEU A 286 11.20 -2.14 2.06
C LEU A 286 10.27 -0.93 2.30
N GLY A 287 9.99 -0.15 1.27
CA GLY A 287 9.03 0.96 1.28
C GLY A 287 9.45 2.12 2.17
N LEU A 288 8.77 2.28 3.32
CA LEU A 288 9.03 3.37 4.29
C LEU A 288 9.88 2.90 5.48
N ILE A 289 10.37 1.66 5.44
CA ILE A 289 11.25 1.12 6.48
C ILE A 289 12.65 1.71 6.32
N THR A 290 13.13 1.84 5.08
CA THR A 290 14.40 2.49 4.75
C THR A 290 14.20 3.86 4.09
N ASP A 291 15.22 4.71 4.18
CA ASP A 291 15.38 5.96 3.44
C ASP A 291 16.62 5.81 2.55
N VAL A 292 16.41 5.81 1.23
CA VAL A 292 17.41 5.67 0.15
C VAL A 292 18.60 6.64 0.21
N ARG A 293 18.64 7.54 1.20
CA ARG A 293 19.68 8.54 1.42
C ARG A 293 20.53 8.24 2.66
N MET A 294 20.25 7.15 3.36
CA MET A 294 20.82 6.80 4.65
C MET A 294 21.10 5.30 4.77
N ALA A 295 22.37 4.92 4.76
CA ALA A 295 22.83 3.54 4.94
C ALA A 295 22.45 2.83 6.27
N ASP A 296 21.83 3.55 7.19
CA ASP A 296 21.31 3.08 8.47
C ASP A 296 20.15 4.02 8.84
N SER A 297 18.95 3.65 8.38
CA SER A 297 17.76 4.50 8.35
C SER A 297 17.22 4.81 9.75
N ASP A 298 17.32 3.86 10.68
CA ASP A 298 16.82 4.01 12.05
C ASP A 298 17.92 4.31 13.09
N SER A 299 19.18 4.25 12.67
CA SER A 299 20.37 4.54 13.48
C SER A 299 20.51 3.63 14.70
N ASP A 300 20.07 2.38 14.61
CA ASP A 300 20.22 1.39 15.69
C ASP A 300 21.63 0.76 15.74
N GLY A 301 22.43 0.95 14.69
CA GLY A 301 23.79 0.48 14.54
C GLY A 301 23.96 -0.78 13.69
N ILE A 302 22.88 -1.30 13.09
CA ILE A 302 22.88 -2.30 12.03
C ILE A 302 22.53 -1.57 10.72
N PRO A 303 23.42 -1.57 9.71
CA PRO A 303 23.10 -0.98 8.40
C PRO A 303 21.90 -1.68 7.74
N ASP A 304 21.09 -0.93 7.00
CA ASP A 304 19.90 -1.44 6.29
C ASP A 304 20.18 -2.71 5.45
N PRO A 305 21.31 -2.86 4.74
CA PRO A 305 21.62 -4.09 3.99
C PRO A 305 21.81 -5.33 4.87
N ASP A 306 22.22 -5.15 6.13
CA ASP A 306 22.55 -6.22 7.09
C ASP A 306 21.35 -6.59 8.00
N GLU A 307 20.22 -5.90 7.89
CA GLU A 307 19.00 -6.22 8.62
C GLU A 307 18.29 -7.47 8.07
N ASP A 308 17.54 -8.16 8.94
CA ASP A 308 16.72 -9.34 8.64
C ASP A 308 15.34 -9.11 9.27
N ILE A 309 14.41 -8.58 8.48
CA ILE A 309 13.16 -7.99 8.99
C ILE A 309 12.12 -9.06 9.32
N ASP A 310 12.05 -10.13 8.53
CA ASP A 310 11.10 -11.23 8.72
C ASP A 310 11.67 -12.42 9.50
N SER A 311 12.98 -12.39 9.82
CA SER A 311 13.68 -13.35 10.66
C SER A 311 13.80 -14.75 10.05
N ASP A 312 13.97 -14.84 8.74
CA ASP A 312 14.14 -16.09 8.00
C ASP A 312 15.63 -16.53 7.87
N ASN A 313 16.56 -15.68 8.35
CA ASN A 313 18.03 -15.77 8.27
C ASN A 313 18.65 -15.35 6.92
N LEU A 314 17.94 -14.58 6.09
CA LEU A 314 18.51 -13.77 5.03
C LEU A 314 18.52 -12.30 5.44
N THR A 315 19.63 -11.64 5.15
CA THR A 315 19.70 -10.18 5.26
C THR A 315 19.11 -9.53 4.02
N ASN A 316 18.64 -8.28 4.13
CA ASN A 316 18.09 -7.49 3.01
C ASN A 316 18.98 -7.55 1.75
N ILE A 317 20.31 -7.52 1.90
CA ILE A 317 21.24 -7.62 0.76
C ILE A 317 21.26 -9.01 0.12
N GLN A 318 21.12 -10.07 0.92
CA GLN A 318 21.02 -11.45 0.43
C GLN A 318 19.68 -11.67 -0.27
N GLU A 319 18.62 -11.09 0.25
CA GLU A 319 17.29 -11.14 -0.34
C GLU A 319 17.21 -10.37 -1.66
N GLN A 320 17.86 -9.20 -1.74
CA GLN A 320 18.02 -8.50 -3.01
C GLN A 320 18.73 -9.40 -4.05
N ALA A 321 19.74 -10.16 -3.64
CA ALA A 321 20.45 -11.08 -4.53
C ALA A 321 19.64 -12.34 -4.89
N ALA A 322 18.82 -12.84 -3.97
CA ALA A 322 17.95 -14.01 -4.18
C ALA A 322 16.66 -13.65 -4.95
N GLY A 323 16.25 -12.37 -4.92
CA GLY A 323 15.02 -11.88 -5.52
C GLY A 323 13.77 -12.09 -4.64
N THR A 324 13.96 -12.43 -3.37
CA THR A 324 12.91 -12.70 -2.37
C THR A 324 12.24 -11.41 -1.90
N ASP A 325 11.21 -11.52 -1.07
CA ASP A 325 10.52 -10.39 -0.46
C ASP A 325 10.94 -10.24 1.02
N PRO A 326 11.70 -9.20 1.41
CA PRO A 326 12.26 -9.01 2.76
C PRO A 326 11.27 -8.83 3.90
N LEU A 327 9.98 -8.90 3.58
CA LEU A 327 8.89 -8.80 4.53
C LEU A 327 8.10 -10.12 4.62
N VAL A 328 8.56 -11.18 3.95
CA VAL A 328 7.88 -12.47 3.81
C VAL A 328 8.89 -13.60 3.90
N ASP A 329 8.84 -14.31 5.02
CA ASP A 329 9.78 -15.38 5.38
C ASP A 329 9.75 -16.62 4.48
N ASP A 330 8.72 -16.75 3.64
CA ASP A 330 8.47 -17.82 2.65
C ASP A 330 7.84 -17.18 1.39
N THR A 331 8.68 -16.71 0.47
CA THR A 331 8.27 -15.87 -0.67
C THR A 331 7.36 -16.62 -1.65
N ASP A 332 7.63 -17.89 -1.92
CA ASP A 332 6.81 -18.67 -2.84
C ASP A 332 5.60 -19.35 -2.17
N GLY A 333 5.63 -19.51 -0.85
CA GLY A 333 4.56 -20.07 -0.04
C GLY A 333 4.49 -21.59 -0.09
N ASP A 334 5.60 -22.31 -0.19
CA ASP A 334 5.65 -23.78 -0.16
C ASP A 334 5.81 -24.38 1.25
N THR A 335 6.04 -23.53 2.26
CA THR A 335 6.31 -23.78 3.69
C THR A 335 7.77 -23.91 4.12
N LEU A 336 8.72 -23.84 3.19
CA LEU A 336 10.14 -23.63 3.49
C LEU A 336 10.41 -22.13 3.61
N LEU A 337 11.38 -21.78 4.47
CA LEU A 337 11.80 -20.38 4.60
C LEU A 337 12.82 -20.05 3.50
N ASP A 338 12.80 -18.83 2.98
CA ASP A 338 13.69 -18.46 1.87
C ASP A 338 15.17 -18.68 2.25
N GLY A 339 15.56 -18.29 3.46
CA GLY A 339 16.91 -18.52 3.99
C GLY A 339 17.28 -19.99 4.16
N PHE A 340 16.31 -20.85 4.44
CA PHE A 340 16.52 -22.29 4.49
C PHE A 340 16.77 -22.86 3.09
N GLU A 341 15.97 -22.45 2.12
CA GLU A 341 16.07 -22.87 0.72
C GLU A 341 17.39 -22.42 0.08
N VAL A 342 17.75 -21.14 0.23
CA VAL A 342 19.02 -20.60 -0.26
C VAL A 342 20.21 -21.35 0.33
N ASN A 343 20.17 -21.70 1.62
CA ASN A 343 21.24 -22.47 2.28
C ASN A 343 21.33 -23.93 1.78
N LEU A 344 20.23 -24.52 1.31
CA LEU A 344 20.21 -25.83 0.67
C LEU A 344 20.53 -25.78 -0.84
N GLY A 345 20.55 -24.58 -1.43
CA GLY A 345 20.71 -24.39 -2.88
C GLY A 345 19.45 -24.73 -3.67
N LEU A 346 18.29 -24.54 -3.05
CA LEU A 346 16.97 -24.57 -3.66
C LEU A 346 16.60 -23.19 -4.20
N ASN A 347 15.45 -23.07 -4.86
CA ASN A 347 14.97 -21.83 -5.44
C ASN A 347 13.80 -21.24 -4.62
N PRO A 348 14.01 -20.23 -3.76
CA PRO A 348 12.98 -19.65 -2.89
C PRO A 348 11.84 -18.90 -3.63
N LEU A 349 11.91 -18.88 -4.96
CA LEU A 349 10.89 -18.28 -5.84
C LEU A 349 10.05 -19.34 -6.56
N SER A 350 10.26 -20.63 -6.26
CA SER A 350 9.63 -21.75 -6.94
C SER A 350 9.45 -22.93 -6.00
N LYS A 351 8.18 -23.19 -5.64
CA LYS A 351 7.76 -24.29 -4.76
C LYS A 351 8.27 -25.69 -5.13
N ASP A 352 8.78 -25.83 -6.34
CA ASP A 352 9.18 -27.06 -7.02
C ASP A 352 10.41 -26.67 -7.86
N THR A 353 11.59 -26.85 -7.27
CA THR A 353 12.88 -26.36 -7.78
C THR A 353 13.28 -27.08 -9.07
N ASP A 354 12.99 -28.38 -9.19
CA ASP A 354 13.35 -29.19 -10.36
C ASP A 354 12.19 -29.43 -11.36
N SER A 355 11.01 -28.92 -11.03
CA SER A 355 9.81 -28.86 -11.87
C SER A 355 9.20 -30.23 -12.20
N ASP A 356 9.22 -31.15 -11.23
CA ASP A 356 8.74 -32.53 -11.39
C ASP A 356 7.30 -32.76 -10.88
N ARG A 357 6.67 -31.71 -10.33
CA ARG A 357 5.33 -31.63 -9.71
C ARG A 357 5.25 -32.03 -8.23
N LEU A 358 6.36 -32.34 -7.58
CA LEU A 358 6.46 -32.44 -6.14
C LEU A 358 7.05 -31.13 -5.61
N SER A 359 6.53 -30.60 -4.50
CA SER A 359 7.11 -29.39 -3.92
C SER A 359 8.32 -29.69 -3.06
N ASP A 360 9.26 -28.76 -2.95
CA ASP A 360 10.52 -28.93 -2.21
C ASP A 360 10.28 -29.38 -0.76
N ASP A 361 9.30 -28.79 -0.06
CA ASP A 361 8.89 -29.23 1.29
C ASP A 361 8.40 -30.69 1.33
N SER A 362 7.69 -31.13 0.29
CA SER A 362 7.13 -32.47 0.15
C SER A 362 8.22 -33.48 -0.16
N GLU A 363 9.16 -33.11 -1.02
CA GLU A 363 10.34 -33.92 -1.33
C GLU A 363 11.21 -34.16 -0.10
N LEU A 364 11.50 -33.11 0.68
CA LEU A 364 12.22 -33.24 1.95
C LEU A 364 11.47 -34.13 2.95
N ARG A 365 10.12 -34.11 2.94
CA ARG A 365 9.29 -34.97 3.80
C ARG A 365 9.30 -36.43 3.37
N LEU A 366 9.34 -36.67 2.06
CA LEU A 366 9.28 -38.00 1.44
C LEU A 366 10.67 -38.63 1.28
N GLY A 367 11.73 -37.83 1.33
CA GLY A 367 13.12 -38.24 1.23
C GLY A 367 13.68 -38.29 -0.20
N THR A 368 13.09 -37.54 -1.13
CA THR A 368 13.63 -37.31 -2.49
C THR A 368 14.57 -36.09 -2.48
N ASP A 369 15.36 -35.89 -3.55
CA ASP A 369 16.28 -34.75 -3.71
C ASP A 369 15.59 -33.63 -4.51
N PRO A 370 15.28 -32.47 -3.91
CA PRO A 370 14.51 -31.40 -4.57
C PRO A 370 15.16 -30.69 -5.76
N ARG A 371 16.29 -31.22 -6.23
CA ARG A 371 17.05 -30.71 -7.36
C ARG A 371 17.24 -31.77 -8.43
N ASN A 372 16.59 -32.93 -8.27
CA ASN A 372 16.68 -34.05 -9.16
C ASN A 372 15.28 -34.64 -9.39
N PRO A 373 14.68 -34.42 -10.57
CA PRO A 373 13.27 -34.72 -10.81
C PRO A 373 12.95 -36.22 -10.93
N ASP A 374 13.90 -37.10 -10.57
CA ASP A 374 13.86 -38.57 -10.60
C ASP A 374 15.01 -39.05 -9.70
N THR A 375 14.76 -39.09 -8.38
CA THR A 375 15.78 -39.29 -7.35
C THR A 375 16.47 -40.65 -7.47
N ASP A 376 15.73 -41.70 -7.82
CA ASP A 376 16.25 -43.07 -7.88
C ASP A 376 16.69 -43.51 -9.29
N GLY A 377 16.34 -42.72 -10.32
CA GLY A 377 16.77 -42.89 -11.69
C GLY A 377 16.05 -44.02 -12.42
N ASP A 378 14.84 -44.37 -12.01
CA ASP A 378 14.05 -45.44 -12.63
C ASP A 378 13.30 -45.00 -13.90
N GLY A 379 13.24 -43.68 -14.14
CA GLY A 379 12.61 -43.04 -15.30
C GLY A 379 11.18 -42.53 -15.04
N ILE A 380 10.68 -42.60 -13.81
CA ILE A 380 9.43 -41.98 -13.36
C ILE A 380 9.79 -40.75 -12.52
N PRO A 381 9.25 -39.55 -12.81
CA PRO A 381 9.51 -38.40 -11.96
C PRO A 381 9.00 -38.58 -10.54
N ASP A 382 9.69 -38.03 -9.53
CA ASP A 382 9.35 -38.22 -8.12
C ASP A 382 7.91 -37.76 -7.84
N GLY A 383 7.45 -36.66 -8.45
CA GLY A 383 6.05 -36.19 -8.36
C GLY A 383 4.98 -37.13 -8.95
N ASP A 384 5.36 -38.03 -9.86
CA ASP A 384 4.47 -39.05 -10.46
C ASP A 384 4.61 -40.42 -9.76
N GLU A 385 5.48 -40.56 -8.75
CA GLU A 385 5.67 -41.77 -7.95
C GLU A 385 4.62 -41.96 -6.84
N THR A 386 4.57 -43.18 -6.29
CA THR A 386 3.62 -43.56 -5.24
C THR A 386 4.27 -43.56 -3.86
N TYR A 387 3.73 -42.75 -2.95
CA TYR A 387 4.21 -42.63 -1.58
C TYR A 387 3.14 -42.98 -0.56
N THR A 388 3.58 -43.30 0.66
CA THR A 388 2.71 -43.32 1.84
C THR A 388 3.01 -42.11 2.71
N SER A 389 2.17 -41.07 2.66
CA SER A 389 2.30 -39.86 3.47
C SER A 389 1.26 -39.83 4.60
N THR A 390 1.58 -39.20 5.73
CA THR A 390 0.72 -39.21 6.93
C THR A 390 0.42 -37.80 7.42
N LYS A 391 -0.86 -37.50 7.65
CA LYS A 391 -1.30 -36.30 8.37
C LYS A 391 -1.89 -36.67 9.72
N GLN A 392 -1.53 -35.91 10.75
CA GLN A 392 -2.07 -36.05 12.09
C GLN A 392 -2.62 -34.71 12.59
N ASP A 393 -3.82 -34.74 13.16
CA ASP A 393 -4.37 -33.65 13.97
C ASP A 393 -4.18 -33.98 15.44
N SER A 394 -3.25 -33.29 16.11
CA SER A 394 -2.92 -33.53 17.52
C SER A 394 -4.04 -33.11 18.47
N ASN A 395 -4.90 -32.16 18.09
CA ASN A 395 -6.01 -31.71 18.94
C ASN A 395 -7.16 -32.72 18.93
N LEU A 396 -7.39 -33.34 17.77
CA LEU A 396 -8.43 -34.35 17.58
C LEU A 396 -7.94 -35.76 17.88
N GLY A 397 -6.62 -35.97 18.03
CA GLY A 397 -6.01 -37.28 18.22
C GLY A 397 -6.20 -38.21 17.01
N ALA A 398 -6.53 -37.65 15.84
CA ALA A 398 -6.89 -38.38 14.64
C ALA A 398 -5.78 -38.27 13.60
N SER A 399 -5.57 -39.33 12.81
CA SER A 399 -4.59 -39.32 11.73
C SER A 399 -5.07 -40.15 10.54
N ALA A 400 -4.48 -39.89 9.38
CA ALA A 400 -4.59 -40.77 8.24
C ALA A 400 -3.25 -40.90 7.52
N SER A 401 -2.87 -42.14 7.22
CA SER A 401 -1.73 -42.49 6.36
C SER A 401 -2.28 -42.87 4.98
N ILE A 402 -1.96 -42.10 3.96
CA ILE A 402 -2.52 -42.18 2.60
C ILE A 402 -1.45 -42.75 1.68
N THR A 403 -1.80 -43.74 0.88
CA THR A 403 -0.96 -44.26 -0.21
C THR A 403 -1.55 -43.83 -1.55
N GLY A 404 -0.73 -43.16 -2.36
CA GLY A 404 -1.09 -42.69 -3.70
C GLY A 404 0.02 -41.86 -4.33
N THR A 405 -0.26 -41.26 -5.48
CA THR A 405 0.70 -40.45 -6.23
C THR A 405 1.00 -39.12 -5.53
N GLY A 406 2.29 -38.81 -5.34
CA GLY A 406 2.77 -37.59 -4.67
C GLY A 406 2.43 -37.50 -3.18
N ASP A 407 2.57 -36.31 -2.59
CA ASP A 407 2.31 -36.06 -1.16
C ASP A 407 0.85 -35.69 -0.86
N LEU A 408 -0.04 -36.69 -0.85
CA LEU A 408 -1.47 -36.49 -0.61
C LEU A 408 -1.83 -36.02 0.82
N ALA A 409 -0.93 -36.21 1.80
CA ALA A 409 -1.17 -35.79 3.18
C ALA A 409 -1.13 -34.27 3.33
N LYS A 410 -0.40 -33.55 2.47
CA LYS A 410 -0.34 -32.08 2.46
C LYS A 410 -1.76 -31.49 2.31
N ASP A 411 -2.54 -32.02 1.37
CA ASP A 411 -3.89 -31.54 1.03
C ASP A 411 -5.04 -32.13 1.88
N LEU A 412 -4.76 -33.13 2.71
CA LEU A 412 -5.79 -33.76 3.54
C LEU A 412 -6.35 -32.78 4.58
N LYS A 413 -7.67 -32.74 4.71
CA LYS A 413 -8.37 -31.98 5.74
C LYS A 413 -8.99 -32.93 6.76
N ILE A 414 -8.85 -32.60 8.04
CA ILE A 414 -9.39 -33.36 9.17
C ILE A 414 -10.28 -32.41 9.98
N TYR A 415 -11.56 -32.76 10.15
CA TYR A 415 -12.54 -31.91 10.82
C TYR A 415 -13.28 -32.65 11.93
N ASN A 416 -13.56 -31.96 13.03
CA ASN A 416 -14.46 -32.48 14.06
C ASN A 416 -15.92 -32.28 13.66
N VAL A 417 -16.69 -33.36 13.64
CA VAL A 417 -18.13 -33.33 13.37
C VAL A 417 -18.90 -33.24 14.68
N THR A 418 -19.57 -32.10 14.88
CA THR A 418 -20.31 -31.81 16.12
C THR A 418 -21.83 -31.96 15.99
N SER A 419 -22.33 -32.24 14.78
CA SER A 419 -23.76 -32.39 14.52
C SER A 419 -24.36 -33.52 15.36
N THR A 420 -25.44 -33.21 16.08
CA THR A 420 -26.12 -34.13 16.99
C THR A 420 -26.63 -35.39 16.29
N GLY A 421 -26.95 -35.32 14.99
CA GLY A 421 -27.32 -36.49 14.19
C GLY A 421 -26.24 -37.57 14.12
N PHE A 422 -24.97 -37.18 14.30
CA PHE A 422 -23.84 -38.11 14.36
C PHE A 422 -23.38 -38.37 15.80
N THR A 423 -23.38 -37.33 16.64
CA THR A 423 -22.74 -37.38 17.98
C THR A 423 -23.66 -37.90 19.07
N GLU A 424 -24.99 -37.78 18.97
CA GLU A 424 -25.95 -38.30 19.95
C GLU A 424 -26.31 -39.78 19.71
N ASN A 425 -25.31 -40.61 19.46
CA ASN A 425 -25.50 -42.04 19.28
C ASN A 425 -25.08 -42.83 20.54
N PRO A 426 -25.96 -43.64 21.14
CA PRO A 426 -25.65 -44.39 22.36
C PRO A 426 -24.56 -45.47 22.17
N ALA A 427 -24.31 -45.92 20.94
CA ALA A 427 -23.26 -46.87 20.62
C ALA A 427 -21.91 -46.19 20.32
N LEU A 428 -21.84 -44.86 20.18
CA LEU A 428 -20.62 -44.13 19.83
C LEU A 428 -19.59 -44.23 20.96
N VAL A 429 -18.32 -44.46 20.62
CA VAL A 429 -17.19 -44.58 21.58
C VAL A 429 -15.99 -43.72 21.18
N SER A 430 -16.16 -42.73 20.29
CA SER A 430 -15.12 -41.80 19.86
C SER A 430 -15.69 -40.43 19.50
N PRO A 431 -14.85 -39.41 19.29
CA PRO A 431 -15.22 -38.27 18.44
C PRO A 431 -15.64 -38.75 17.04
N VAL A 432 -16.47 -37.95 16.37
CA VAL A 432 -16.85 -38.17 14.97
C VAL A 432 -15.99 -37.24 14.12
N ILE A 433 -15.18 -37.79 13.22
CA ILE A 433 -14.16 -37.05 12.49
C ILE A 433 -14.40 -37.19 10.99
N ASP A 434 -14.43 -36.08 10.28
CA ASP A 434 -14.48 -36.04 8.83
C ASP A 434 -13.07 -35.92 8.26
N PHE A 435 -12.75 -36.82 7.33
CA PHE A 435 -11.56 -36.71 6.50
C PHE A 435 -12.02 -36.28 5.11
N SER A 436 -11.30 -35.34 4.50
CA SER A 436 -11.63 -34.82 3.18
C SER A 436 -10.36 -34.53 2.38
N LEU A 437 -10.29 -35.07 1.17
CA LEU A 437 -9.21 -34.85 0.23
C LEU A 437 -9.81 -34.61 -1.15
N ASN A 438 -9.28 -33.62 -1.88
CA ASN A 438 -9.61 -33.45 -3.28
C ASN A 438 -8.76 -34.41 -4.12
N GLY A 439 -9.39 -35.38 -4.76
CA GLY A 439 -8.70 -36.32 -5.66
C GLY A 439 -8.99 -37.77 -5.30
N THR A 440 -8.19 -38.67 -5.86
CA THR A 440 -8.26 -40.11 -5.63
C THR A 440 -6.95 -40.61 -5.06
N PHE A 441 -7.02 -41.66 -4.25
CA PHE A 441 -5.87 -42.32 -3.66
C PHE A 441 -6.07 -43.84 -3.72
N GLU A 442 -5.01 -44.62 -3.57
CA GLU A 442 -5.08 -46.08 -3.66
C GLU A 442 -5.68 -46.69 -2.39
N SER A 443 -5.14 -46.30 -1.23
CA SER A 443 -5.65 -46.69 0.07
C SER A 443 -5.26 -45.69 1.16
N ALA A 444 -6.01 -45.63 2.25
CA ALA A 444 -5.64 -44.87 3.43
C ALA A 444 -5.94 -45.68 4.69
N THR A 445 -5.06 -45.56 5.69
CA THR A 445 -5.31 -46.06 7.04
C THR A 445 -5.74 -44.89 7.90
N VAL A 446 -7.02 -44.84 8.27
CA VAL A 446 -7.58 -43.84 9.19
C VAL A 446 -7.43 -44.35 10.61
N THR A 447 -6.98 -43.50 11.53
CA THR A 447 -6.84 -43.79 12.96
C THR A 447 -7.59 -42.76 13.78
N LEU A 448 -8.46 -43.22 14.67
CA LEU A 448 -9.23 -42.37 15.59
C LEU A 448 -8.95 -42.73 17.05
N PRO A 449 -9.01 -41.75 17.98
CA PRO A 449 -8.90 -42.01 19.39
C PRO A 449 -10.20 -42.58 19.96
N ILE A 450 -10.08 -43.35 21.04
CA ILE A 450 -11.20 -43.96 21.76
C ILE A 450 -11.54 -43.12 23.00
N ASP A 451 -12.82 -42.95 23.28
CA ASP A 451 -13.29 -42.56 24.60
C ASP A 451 -13.30 -43.79 25.51
N ALA A 452 -12.22 -43.96 26.27
CA ALA A 452 -12.03 -45.10 27.18
C ALA A 452 -13.16 -45.26 28.21
N SER A 453 -13.93 -44.20 28.53
CA SER A 453 -15.07 -44.30 29.44
C SER A 453 -16.29 -45.01 28.84
N ARG A 454 -16.28 -45.23 27.52
CA ARG A 454 -17.38 -45.82 26.73
C ARG A 454 -16.97 -47.11 26.03
N ALA A 455 -15.71 -47.54 26.17
CA ALA A 455 -15.13 -48.71 25.51
C ALA A 455 -14.84 -49.84 26.51
N ASP A 456 -15.91 -50.45 27.04
CA ASP A 456 -15.83 -51.49 28.09
C ASP A 456 -15.06 -52.77 27.66
N ASP A 457 -15.07 -53.07 26.36
CA ASP A 457 -14.41 -54.25 25.78
C ASP A 457 -13.87 -53.91 24.38
N ALA A 458 -12.55 -53.92 24.25
CA ALA A 458 -11.85 -53.63 23.00
C ALA A 458 -12.22 -54.60 21.85
N SER A 459 -12.70 -55.81 22.14
CA SER A 459 -13.15 -56.74 21.11
C SER A 459 -14.53 -56.39 20.52
N ASN A 460 -15.26 -55.49 21.19
CA ASN A 460 -16.61 -55.08 20.81
C ASN A 460 -16.65 -53.73 20.08
N ILE A 461 -15.52 -53.09 19.80
CA ILE A 461 -15.47 -51.79 19.12
C ILE A 461 -14.88 -51.94 17.72
N SER A 462 -15.34 -51.12 16.78
CA SER A 462 -14.85 -51.11 15.40
C SER A 462 -14.99 -49.71 14.83
N LEU A 463 -14.14 -49.38 13.85
CA LEU A 463 -14.24 -48.18 13.04
C LEU A 463 -15.34 -48.35 11.98
N PHE A 464 -16.05 -47.27 11.72
CA PHE A 464 -17.09 -47.16 10.71
C PHE A 464 -16.87 -45.90 9.89
N TYR A 465 -17.29 -45.91 8.63
CA TYR A 465 -17.40 -44.71 7.80
C TYR A 465 -18.87 -44.43 7.48
N PHE A 466 -19.22 -43.17 7.26
CA PHE A 466 -20.56 -42.78 6.87
C PHE A 466 -20.77 -42.97 5.37
N ASN A 467 -21.78 -43.75 4.99
CA ASN A 467 -22.18 -43.92 3.61
C ASN A 467 -23.30 -42.94 3.28
N GLU A 468 -22.99 -41.87 2.56
CA GLU A 468 -23.95 -40.81 2.21
C GLU A 468 -25.13 -41.31 1.38
N SER A 469 -24.92 -42.33 0.54
CA SER A 469 -25.99 -42.90 -0.30
C SER A 469 -26.99 -43.71 0.51
N LEU A 470 -26.53 -44.38 1.57
CA LEU A 470 -27.36 -45.14 2.49
C LEU A 470 -27.87 -44.30 3.66
N GLY A 471 -27.25 -43.15 3.94
CA GLY A 471 -27.57 -42.30 5.07
C GLY A 471 -27.08 -42.83 6.42
N THR A 472 -26.19 -43.83 6.43
CA THR A 472 -25.84 -44.59 7.65
C THR A 472 -24.36 -44.99 7.71
N PHE A 473 -23.90 -45.38 8.90
CA PHE A 473 -22.52 -45.85 9.10
C PHE A 473 -22.34 -47.32 8.71
N ILE A 474 -21.24 -47.60 8.01
CA ILE A 474 -20.84 -48.92 7.55
C ILE A 474 -19.56 -49.34 8.27
N GLN A 475 -19.60 -50.52 8.90
CA GLN A 475 -18.47 -51.08 9.61
C GLN A 475 -17.34 -51.44 8.64
N ILE A 476 -16.09 -51.18 9.03
CA ILE A 476 -14.90 -51.64 8.29
C ILE A 476 -14.00 -52.52 9.16
N PRO A 477 -13.21 -53.43 8.55
CA PRO A 477 -12.17 -54.16 9.27
C PRO A 477 -11.25 -53.18 10.01
N SER A 478 -11.09 -53.39 11.31
CA SER A 478 -10.41 -52.45 12.20
C SER A 478 -9.41 -53.16 13.09
N THR A 479 -8.33 -52.46 13.45
CA THR A 479 -7.33 -52.88 14.43
C THR A 479 -7.42 -51.97 15.64
N VAL A 480 -7.62 -52.56 16.82
CA VAL A 480 -7.70 -51.81 18.09
C VAL A 480 -6.33 -51.86 18.77
N ASP A 481 -5.79 -50.68 19.06
CA ASP A 481 -4.58 -50.51 19.85
C ASP A 481 -4.94 -49.90 21.21
N ILE A 482 -5.07 -50.77 22.20
CA ILE A 482 -5.41 -50.41 23.59
C ILE A 482 -4.24 -49.67 24.26
N THR A 483 -3.00 -49.84 23.79
CA THR A 483 -1.87 -49.17 24.43
C THR A 483 -1.83 -47.68 24.11
N ASN A 484 -2.32 -47.32 22.93
CA ASN A 484 -2.40 -45.95 22.45
C ASN A 484 -3.84 -45.41 22.46
N ASP A 485 -4.81 -46.15 22.97
CA ASP A 485 -6.25 -45.82 22.97
C ASP A 485 -6.77 -45.40 21.58
N THR A 486 -6.40 -46.16 20.53
CA THR A 486 -6.81 -45.87 19.15
C THR A 486 -7.44 -47.08 18.43
N VAL A 487 -8.25 -46.79 17.42
CA VAL A 487 -8.71 -47.77 16.43
C VAL A 487 -8.34 -47.29 15.04
N SER A 488 -7.75 -48.17 14.25
CA SER A 488 -7.39 -47.90 12.87
C SER A 488 -8.14 -48.82 11.89
N GLY A 489 -8.37 -48.34 10.67
CA GLY A 489 -9.00 -49.12 9.60
C GLY A 489 -8.57 -48.64 8.21
N VAL A 490 -8.54 -49.57 7.26
CA VAL A 490 -8.16 -49.28 5.88
C VAL A 490 -9.40 -48.91 5.06
N THR A 491 -9.31 -47.83 4.29
CA THR A 491 -10.34 -47.33 3.39
C THR A 491 -9.76 -46.96 2.03
N SER A 492 -10.60 -46.94 1.00
CA SER A 492 -10.28 -46.46 -0.35
C SER A 492 -10.93 -45.11 -0.68
N HIS A 493 -11.63 -44.51 0.28
CA HIS A 493 -12.25 -43.20 0.17
C HIS A 493 -12.34 -42.52 1.53
N PHE A 494 -12.37 -41.20 1.52
CA PHE A 494 -12.61 -40.42 2.73
C PHE A 494 -14.09 -40.03 2.87
N SER A 495 -14.50 -39.87 4.12
CA SER A 495 -15.86 -39.60 4.58
C SER A 495 -15.78 -39.18 6.06
N THR A 496 -16.92 -39.12 6.73
CA THR A 496 -17.03 -39.07 8.18
C THR A 496 -16.82 -40.44 8.80
N PHE A 497 -15.91 -40.54 9.77
CA PHE A 497 -15.57 -41.76 10.50
C PHE A 497 -15.91 -41.64 12.00
N ALA A 498 -16.27 -42.78 12.59
CA ALA A 498 -16.55 -42.91 14.01
C ALA A 498 -16.31 -44.34 14.48
N ILE A 499 -16.00 -44.51 15.76
CA ILE A 499 -15.88 -45.81 16.40
C ILE A 499 -17.18 -46.09 17.15
N PHE A 500 -17.78 -47.26 16.92
CA PHE A 500 -18.96 -47.70 17.63
C PHE A 500 -18.72 -49.02 18.37
N ASN A 501 -19.39 -49.19 19.50
CA ASN A 501 -19.58 -50.49 20.13
C ASN A 501 -20.54 -51.32 19.25
N VAL A 502 -20.01 -52.35 18.61
CA VAL A 502 -20.69 -53.16 17.59
C VAL A 502 -21.94 -53.87 18.15
N PRO A 503 -21.93 -54.52 19.33
CA PRO A 503 -23.16 -55.04 19.93
C PRO A 503 -24.23 -53.97 20.16
N ASN A 504 -23.87 -52.82 20.73
CA ASN A 504 -24.82 -51.73 20.97
C ASN A 504 -25.35 -51.15 19.65
N TRP A 505 -24.49 -51.00 18.65
CA TRP A 505 -24.86 -50.54 17.31
C TRP A 505 -25.87 -51.48 16.66
N ASN A 506 -25.59 -52.78 16.64
CA ASN A 506 -26.51 -53.78 16.09
C ASN A 506 -27.85 -53.80 16.86
N ALA A 507 -27.80 -53.65 18.18
CA ALA A 507 -29.00 -53.56 19.01
C ALA A 507 -29.89 -52.35 18.65
N LEU A 508 -29.36 -51.27 18.07
CA LEU A 508 -30.19 -50.15 17.58
C LEU A 508 -31.11 -50.59 16.44
N PHE A 509 -30.66 -51.50 15.58
CA PHE A 509 -31.44 -52.03 14.46
C PHE A 509 -32.31 -53.22 14.88
N GLU A 510 -31.89 -53.98 15.89
CA GLU A 510 -32.60 -55.15 16.41
C GLU A 510 -33.64 -54.81 17.51
N ALA A 511 -33.56 -53.64 18.14
CA ALA A 511 -34.49 -53.25 19.20
C ALA A 511 -35.95 -53.39 18.73
N GLU A 512 -36.76 -54.12 19.50
CA GLU A 512 -38.20 -54.24 19.23
C GLU A 512 -38.80 -52.84 19.17
N MET A 513 -39.47 -52.51 18.04
CA MET A 513 -40.28 -51.30 17.98
C MET A 513 -41.28 -51.35 19.14
N ASN A 514 -41.22 -50.35 20.03
CA ASN A 514 -42.13 -50.24 21.15
C ASN A 514 -43.57 -50.36 20.62
N THR A 515 -44.27 -51.44 20.97
CA THR A 515 -45.55 -51.86 20.34
C THR A 515 -46.73 -50.93 20.65
N GLY A 516 -46.47 -49.71 21.12
CA GLY A 516 -47.45 -48.79 21.62
C GLY A 516 -48.22 -49.33 22.82
N ARG A 517 -48.94 -48.44 23.51
CA ARG A 517 -49.94 -48.84 24.51
C ARG A 517 -51.12 -49.46 23.76
N GLY A 518 -51.14 -50.79 23.61
CA GLY A 518 -52.28 -51.39 22.93
C GLY A 518 -52.32 -52.89 22.68
N GLY A 519 -51.44 -53.72 23.26
CA GLY A 519 -51.63 -55.17 23.38
C GLY A 519 -52.15 -55.91 22.13
N GLY A 520 -51.73 -55.52 20.92
CA GLY A 520 -52.22 -56.09 19.67
C GLY A 520 -51.11 -56.16 18.62
N VAL A 521 -50.68 -57.41 18.37
CA VAL A 521 -50.09 -57.98 17.14
C VAL A 521 -49.05 -57.19 16.34
N ASP A 522 -47.85 -57.80 16.25
CA ASP A 522 -46.85 -57.74 15.19
C ASP A 522 -46.85 -56.48 14.31
N VAL A 523 -45.96 -55.54 14.64
CA VAL A 523 -45.54 -54.51 13.69
C VAL A 523 -44.79 -55.20 12.56
N VAL A 524 -45.40 -55.25 11.38
CA VAL A 524 -44.80 -55.84 10.19
C VAL A 524 -43.89 -54.80 9.52
N TYR A 525 -42.75 -55.21 8.95
CA TYR A 525 -41.85 -54.34 8.16
C TYR A 525 -42.65 -53.38 7.27
N VAL A 526 -42.45 -52.08 7.44
CA VAL A 526 -43.08 -51.02 6.63
C VAL A 526 -42.10 -50.54 5.56
N ASP A 527 -42.59 -50.31 4.35
CA ASP A 527 -41.81 -49.78 3.24
C ASP A 527 -41.63 -48.27 3.34
N VAL A 528 -42.57 -47.58 4.00
CA VAL A 528 -42.55 -46.12 4.19
C VAL A 528 -43.06 -45.77 5.59
N LEU A 529 -42.38 -44.86 6.28
CA LEU A 529 -42.79 -44.34 7.58
C LEU A 529 -43.09 -42.84 7.49
N PHE A 530 -44.28 -42.43 7.92
CA PHE A 530 -44.65 -41.02 8.03
C PHE A 530 -44.47 -40.56 9.48
N THR A 531 -43.69 -39.50 9.70
CA THR A 531 -43.64 -38.80 10.98
C THR A 531 -44.45 -37.51 10.87
N LEU A 532 -45.61 -37.47 11.54
CA LEU A 532 -46.53 -36.35 11.50
C LEU A 532 -46.46 -35.56 12.81
N ASP A 533 -46.18 -34.27 12.68
CA ASP A 533 -46.30 -33.32 13.77
C ASP A 533 -47.79 -33.03 14.03
N SER A 534 -48.29 -33.38 15.21
CA SER A 534 -49.61 -32.98 15.72
C SER A 534 -49.53 -32.04 16.91
N SER A 535 -48.36 -31.44 17.15
CA SER A 535 -48.18 -30.43 18.17
C SER A 535 -49.11 -29.23 17.98
N GLY A 536 -49.37 -28.52 19.08
CA GLY A 536 -50.24 -27.34 19.07
C GLY A 536 -49.82 -26.26 18.05
N SER A 537 -48.52 -26.19 17.71
CA SER A 537 -47.99 -25.25 16.71
C SER A 537 -48.61 -25.46 15.32
N MET A 538 -49.01 -26.70 15.00
CA MET A 538 -49.61 -27.04 13.72
C MET A 538 -51.01 -26.48 13.53
N SER A 539 -51.68 -26.03 14.60
CA SER A 539 -52.93 -25.27 14.48
C SER A 539 -52.75 -23.94 13.74
N TRP A 540 -51.52 -23.41 13.72
CA TRP A 540 -51.17 -22.19 13.02
C TRP A 540 -50.34 -22.44 11.75
N ASN A 541 -49.38 -23.38 11.79
CA ASN A 541 -48.50 -23.69 10.65
C ASN A 541 -49.19 -24.51 9.54
N ASP A 542 -50.18 -25.35 9.90
CA ASP A 542 -50.99 -26.10 8.95
C ASP A 542 -52.45 -26.15 9.44
N PRO A 543 -53.15 -25.00 9.43
CA PRO A 543 -54.48 -24.84 10.02
C PRO A 543 -55.54 -25.66 9.30
N TYR A 544 -55.28 -26.04 8.05
CA TYR A 544 -56.17 -26.85 7.21
C TYR A 544 -55.81 -28.34 7.21
N GLY A 545 -54.73 -28.74 7.90
CA GLY A 545 -54.31 -30.13 8.03
C GLY A 545 -53.84 -30.76 6.72
N TYR A 546 -53.26 -29.98 5.81
CA TYR A 546 -52.76 -30.46 4.52
C TYR A 546 -51.74 -31.59 4.66
N ARG A 547 -50.90 -31.59 5.70
CA ARG A 547 -49.97 -32.70 5.96
C ARG A 547 -50.69 -34.03 6.19
N LYS A 548 -51.83 -34.00 6.89
CA LYS A 548 -52.67 -35.18 7.17
C LYS A 548 -53.38 -35.63 5.90
N ILE A 549 -53.81 -34.68 5.06
CA ILE A 549 -54.42 -34.97 3.74
C ILE A 549 -53.37 -35.58 2.81
N ALA A 550 -52.17 -35.03 2.74
CA ALA A 550 -51.07 -35.52 1.92
C ALA A 550 -50.65 -36.94 2.32
N ALA A 551 -50.44 -37.19 3.62
CA ALA A 551 -50.13 -38.53 4.12
C ALA A 551 -51.23 -39.54 3.79
N LYS A 552 -52.51 -39.15 3.95
CA LYS A 552 -53.65 -40.00 3.56
C LYS A 552 -53.69 -40.29 2.06
N ASN A 553 -53.46 -39.28 1.23
CA ASN A 553 -53.45 -39.45 -0.23
C ASN A 553 -52.30 -40.35 -0.68
N PHE A 554 -51.12 -40.19 -0.08
CA PHE A 554 -49.98 -41.05 -0.37
C PHE A 554 -50.25 -42.50 0.05
N VAL A 555 -50.69 -42.72 1.30
CA VAL A 555 -51.02 -44.07 1.79
C VAL A 555 -52.13 -44.70 0.94
N GLY A 556 -53.12 -43.92 0.50
CA GLY A 556 -54.17 -44.37 -0.39
C GLY A 556 -53.71 -44.70 -1.82
N SER A 557 -52.51 -44.26 -2.21
CA SER A 557 -51.91 -44.54 -3.52
C SER A 557 -50.95 -45.73 -3.53
N LEU A 558 -50.66 -46.32 -2.35
CA LEU A 558 -49.77 -47.47 -2.23
C LEU A 558 -50.34 -48.71 -2.95
N LEU A 559 -49.46 -49.47 -3.58
CA LEU A 559 -49.85 -50.68 -4.31
C LEU A 559 -50.17 -51.82 -3.32
N PRO A 560 -51.02 -52.78 -3.71
CA PRO A 560 -51.28 -53.96 -2.89
C PRO A 560 -49.98 -54.68 -2.52
N GLY A 561 -49.74 -54.82 -1.21
CA GLY A 561 -48.51 -55.41 -0.67
C GLY A 561 -47.56 -54.39 -0.04
N ASN A 562 -47.67 -53.11 -0.38
CA ASN A 562 -46.91 -52.07 0.31
C ASN A 562 -47.46 -51.79 1.70
N ARG A 563 -46.56 -51.51 2.63
CA ARG A 563 -46.89 -51.27 4.05
C ARG A 563 -46.40 -49.89 4.45
N ALA A 564 -47.28 -49.09 5.03
CA ALA A 564 -46.91 -47.79 5.58
C ALA A 564 -47.16 -47.74 7.08
N GLY A 565 -46.23 -47.11 7.80
CA GLY A 565 -46.38 -46.73 9.19
C GLY A 565 -46.67 -45.23 9.32
N VAL A 566 -47.40 -44.85 10.36
CA VAL A 566 -47.58 -43.45 10.73
C VAL A 566 -47.24 -43.29 12.21
N VAL A 567 -46.30 -42.39 12.49
CA VAL A 567 -45.90 -41.95 13.83
C VAL A 567 -46.40 -40.52 13.98
N ASP A 568 -47.28 -40.31 14.94
CA ASP A 568 -47.86 -39.00 15.27
C ASP A 568 -47.29 -38.53 16.61
N PHE A 569 -46.94 -37.24 16.74
CA PHE A 569 -46.44 -36.68 18.00
C PHE A 569 -47.12 -35.36 18.38
N ASP A 570 -47.48 -35.23 19.65
CA ASP A 570 -48.22 -34.07 20.17
C ASP A 570 -47.35 -32.98 20.81
N TYR A 571 -46.05 -33.24 21.02
CA TYR A 571 -45.15 -32.30 21.68
C TYR A 571 -43.77 -32.24 21.02
N TYR A 572 -42.95 -33.29 21.16
CA TYR A 572 -41.67 -33.43 20.46
C TYR A 572 -41.48 -34.90 20.03
N ALA A 573 -40.78 -35.12 18.93
CA ALA A 573 -40.27 -36.42 18.51
C ALA A 573 -38.75 -36.32 18.29
N TYR A 574 -38.02 -37.35 18.69
CA TYR A 574 -36.60 -37.51 18.42
C TYR A 574 -36.38 -38.83 17.67
N LEU A 575 -35.53 -38.80 16.65
CA LEU A 575 -35.14 -40.01 15.93
C LEU A 575 -34.18 -40.79 16.82
N THR A 576 -34.60 -41.96 17.30
CA THR A 576 -33.78 -42.82 18.18
C THR A 576 -32.86 -43.77 17.42
N ARG A 577 -32.99 -43.81 16.09
CA ARG A 577 -32.22 -44.67 15.20
C ARG A 577 -31.41 -43.80 14.23
N PRO A 578 -30.19 -44.20 13.83
CA PRO A 578 -29.49 -43.57 12.73
C PRO A 578 -30.40 -43.60 11.47
N LEU A 579 -30.31 -42.55 10.64
CA LEU A 579 -31.03 -42.47 9.36
C LEU A 579 -30.70 -43.63 8.43
#